data_AF-E7GCU5-F1
#
_entry.id   AF-E7GCU5-F1
#
_cell.length_a   1.000
_cell.length_b   1.000
_cell.length_c   1.000
_cell.angle_alpha   90.00
_cell.angle_beta   90.00
_cell.angle_gamma   90.00
#
_symmetry.space_group_name_H-M   'P 1'
#
loop_
_entity.id
_entity.type
_entity.pdbx_description
1 polymer ?
#
loop_
_entity_poly.entity_id
_entity_poly.type
_entity_poly.pdbx_seq_one_letter_code
_entity_poly.pdbx_strand_id
1 'polypeptide(L)'
;MDQNNKTRRVIIISLAGLLIGTLLFIFGLSIKDSIWPLIANYIIGMVLYICSFLAVYNNNKTDKQAIYKYIMALVVVMVILITFATLSRIF
;
A
#
# COMPACT_ATOMS: atom_id res chain seq x y z
N MET A 1 -16.84 -13.03 -18.40
CA MET A 1 -15.60 -12.31 -18.05
C MET A 1 -14.51 -13.33 -17.80
N ASP A 2 -13.46 -13.29 -18.61
CA ASP A 2 -12.33 -14.22 -18.53
C ASP A 2 -11.62 -14.13 -17.17
N GLN A 3 -11.37 -15.27 -16.52
CA GLN A 3 -10.80 -15.37 -15.15
C GLN A 3 -9.44 -14.64 -15.05
N ASN A 4 -8.66 -14.69 -16.14
CA ASN A 4 -7.38 -14.02 -16.27
C ASN A 4 -7.52 -12.48 -16.24
N ASN A 5 -8.57 -11.95 -16.87
CA ASN A 5 -8.82 -10.50 -16.93
C ASN A 5 -9.23 -9.94 -15.55
N LYS A 6 -9.99 -10.72 -14.75
CA LYS A 6 -10.29 -10.37 -13.35
C LYS A 6 -9.05 -10.35 -12.48
N THR A 7 -8.23 -11.40 -12.55
CA THR A 7 -6.96 -11.50 -11.82
C THR A 7 -6.04 -10.31 -12.09
N ARG A 8 -5.82 -9.99 -13.37
CA ARG A 8 -4.98 -8.84 -13.78
C ARG A 8 -5.51 -7.53 -13.24
N ARG A 9 -6.82 -7.30 -13.29
CA ARG A 9 -7.44 -6.07 -12.76
C ARG A 9 -7.17 -5.88 -11.27
N VAL A 10 -7.29 -6.94 -10.48
CA VAL A 10 -7.04 -6.90 -9.03
C VAL A 10 -5.59 -6.58 -8.74
N ILE A 11 -4.67 -7.23 -9.45
CA ILE A 11 -3.23 -6.98 -9.32
C ILE A 11 -2.92 -5.51 -9.63
N ILE A 12 -3.44 -4.97 -10.74
CA ILE A 12 -3.22 -3.58 -11.15
C ILE A 12 -3.76 -2.61 -10.10
N ILE A 13 -4.99 -2.80 -9.62
CA ILE A 13 -5.60 -1.92 -8.60
C ILE A 13 -4.79 -1.94 -7.30
N SER A 14 -4.35 -3.12 -6.88
CA SER A 14 -3.61 -3.28 -5.63
C SER A 14 -2.20 -2.69 -5.72
N LEU A 15 -1.52 -2.87 -6.84
CA LEU A 15 -0.22 -2.24 -7.10
C LEU A 15 -0.34 -0.73 -7.25
N ALA A 16 -1.41 -0.23 -7.90
CA ALA A 16 -1.66 1.20 -8.02
C ALA A 16 -1.92 1.85 -6.65
N GLY A 17 -2.74 1.22 -5.80
CA GLY A 17 -2.98 1.70 -4.44
C GLY A 17 -1.70 1.73 -3.60
N LEU A 18 -0.86 0.70 -3.71
CA LEU A 18 0.46 0.67 -3.09
C LEU A 18 1.35 1.82 -3.60
N LEU A 19 1.46 2.01 -4.92
CA LEU A 19 2.26 3.07 -5.53
C LEU A 19 1.81 4.47 -5.09
N ILE A 20 0.50 4.74 -5.15
CA ILE A 20 -0.07 6.03 -4.77
C ILE A 20 0.16 6.30 -3.28
N GLY A 21 -0.05 5.30 -2.42
CA GLY A 21 0.24 5.42 -0.98
C GLY A 21 1.70 5.77 -0.71
N THR A 22 2.63 5.14 -1.44
CA THR A 22 4.07 5.38 -1.27
C THR A 22 4.47 6.77 -1.76
N LEU A 23 3.91 7.22 -2.89
CA LEU A 23 4.19 8.56 -3.43
C LEU A 23 3.69 9.66 -2.49
N LEU A 24 2.49 9.50 -1.92
CA LEU A 24 1.95 10.43 -0.92
C LEU A 24 2.85 10.47 0.33
N PHE A 25 3.32 9.32 0.80
CA PHE A 25 4.24 9.27 1.93
C PHE A 25 5.55 10.00 1.64
N ILE A 26 6.20 9.72 0.51
CA ILE A 26 7.45 10.39 0.10
C ILE A 26 7.23 11.90 -0.02
N PHE A 27 6.10 12.32 -0.58
CA PHE A 27 5.73 13.73 -0.64
C PHE A 27 5.62 14.36 0.75
N GLY A 28 4.92 13.71 1.68
CA GLY A 28 4.82 14.15 3.07
C GLY A 28 6.18 14.23 3.78
N LEU A 29 7.07 13.27 3.52
CA LEU A 29 8.43 13.23 4.08
C LEU A 29 9.34 14.32 3.52
N SER A 30 9.13 14.76 2.28
CA SER A 30 9.91 15.80 1.61
C SER A 30 9.71 17.19 2.25
N ILE A 31 8.56 17.42 2.89
CA ILE A 31 8.23 18.69 3.53
C ILE A 31 8.91 18.76 4.90
N LYS A 32 9.95 19.60 5.01
CA LYS A 32 10.79 19.68 6.22
C LYS A 32 10.29 20.65 7.28
N ASP A 33 9.51 21.65 6.89
CA ASP A 33 9.12 22.77 7.76
C ASP A 33 8.01 22.42 8.76
N SER A 34 7.28 21.32 8.54
CA SER A 34 6.19 20.90 9.42
C SER A 34 6.02 19.39 9.41
N ILE A 35 5.70 18.84 10.58
CA ILE A 35 5.40 17.41 10.78
C ILE A 35 3.95 17.07 10.40
N TRP A 36 3.05 18.05 10.37
CA TRP A 36 1.64 17.83 10.06
C TRP A 36 1.39 17.23 8.67
N PRO A 37 2.05 17.70 7.59
CA PRO A 37 1.94 17.08 6.26
C PRO A 37 2.42 15.63 6.23
N LEU A 38 3.48 15.30 6.99
CA LEU A 38 3.97 13.92 7.11
C LEU A 38 2.89 13.02 7.74
N ILE A 39 2.31 13.44 8.87
CA ILE A 39 1.28 12.68 9.58
C ILE A 39 0.04 12.48 8.70
N ALA A 40 -0.45 13.55 8.05
CA ALA A 40 -1.62 13.47 7.19
C ALA A 40 -1.42 12.50 6.02
N ASN A 41 -0.29 12.61 5.31
CA ASN A 41 0.03 11.72 4.19
C ASN A 41 0.29 10.28 4.65
N TYR A 42 0.88 10.08 5.82
CA TYR A 42 1.05 8.76 6.41
C TYR A 42 -0.29 8.07 6.67
N ILE A 43 -1.26 8.77 7.26
CA ILE A 43 -2.61 8.24 7.51
C ILE A 43 -3.30 7.86 6.19
N ILE A 44 -3.25 8.74 5.19
CA ILE A 44 -3.85 8.47 3.87
C ILE A 44 -3.15 7.27 3.20
N GLY A 45 -1.82 7.21 3.25
CA GLY A 45 -1.03 6.09 2.73
C GLY A 45 -1.41 4.77 3.39
N MET A 46 -1.56 4.75 4.72
CA MET A 46 -2.00 3.56 5.46
C MET A 46 -3.37 3.06 5.01
N VAL A 47 -4.33 3.96 4.80
CA VAL A 47 -5.66 3.59 4.27
C VAL A 47 -5.53 2.96 2.88
N LEU A 48 -4.69 3.52 2.00
CA LEU A 48 -4.45 2.96 0.67
C LEU A 48 -3.77 1.59 0.70
N TYR A 49 -2.83 1.36 1.64
CA TYR A 49 -2.23 0.04 1.84
C TYR A 49 -3.24 -0.98 2.34
N ILE A 50 -4.11 -0.61 3.27
CA ILE A 50 -5.18 -1.48 3.76
C ILE A 50 -6.13 -1.84 2.61
N CYS A 51 -6.55 -0.85 1.81
CA CYS A 51 -7.39 -1.07 0.63
C CYS A 51 -6.72 -2.01 -0.39
N SER A 52 -5.42 -1.80 -0.65
CA SER A 52 -4.63 -2.66 -1.55
C SER A 52 -4.53 -4.08 -1.02
N PHE A 53 -4.28 -4.24 0.27
CA PHE A 53 -4.24 -5.55 0.92
C PHE A 53 -5.60 -6.27 0.86
N LEU A 54 -6.69 -5.57 1.17
CA LEU A 54 -8.04 -6.12 1.11
C LEU A 54 -8.43 -6.55 -0.30
N ALA A 55 -8.08 -5.77 -1.32
CA ALA A 55 -8.36 -6.10 -2.71
C ALA A 55 -7.71 -7.44 -3.12
N VAL A 56 -6.46 -7.66 -2.72
CA VAL A 56 -5.74 -8.91 -2.97
C VAL A 56 -6.28 -10.05 -2.10
N TYR A 57 -6.48 -9.80 -0.81
CA TYR A 57 -6.93 -10.81 0.14
C TYR A 57 -8.31 -11.37 -0.22
N ASN A 58 -9.24 -10.49 -0.60
CA ASN A 58 -10.59 -10.89 -1.02
C ASN A 58 -10.56 -11.80 -2.26
N ASN A 59 -9.65 -11.53 -3.21
CA ASN A 59 -9.51 -12.38 -4.39
C ASN A 59 -8.75 -13.68 -4.10
N ASN A 60 -7.77 -13.65 -3.19
CA ASN A 60 -7.04 -14.84 -2.76
C ASN A 60 -7.92 -15.88 -2.03
N LYS A 61 -9.00 -15.44 -1.37
CA LYS A 61 -9.99 -16.36 -0.77
C LYS A 61 -10.69 -17.23 -1.81
N THR A 62 -10.97 -16.65 -2.97
CA THR A 62 -11.76 -17.27 -4.04
C THR A 62 -10.86 -18.01 -5.03
N ASP A 63 -9.64 -17.49 -5.27
CA ASP A 63 -8.68 -18.05 -6.21
C ASP A 63 -7.27 -18.00 -5.61
N LYS A 64 -6.75 -19.17 -5.20
CA LYS A 64 -5.53 -19.30 -4.37
C LYS A 64 -4.25 -19.17 -5.21
N GLN A 65 -4.12 -18.09 -5.96
CA GLN A 65 -2.92 -17.84 -6.75
C GLN A 65 -1.76 -17.38 -5.86
N ALA A 66 -0.56 -17.93 -6.10
CA ALA A 66 0.63 -17.56 -5.34
C ALA A 66 0.96 -16.07 -5.42
N ILE A 67 0.66 -15.43 -6.57
CA ILE A 67 0.93 -14.00 -6.80
C ILE A 67 0.23 -13.09 -5.79
N TYR A 68 -0.96 -13.45 -5.33
CA TYR A 68 -1.68 -12.69 -4.32
C TYR A 68 -0.96 -12.71 -2.97
N LYS A 69 -0.36 -13.85 -2.59
CA LYS A 69 0.45 -13.93 -1.37
C LYS A 69 1.69 -13.04 -1.44
N TYR A 70 2.36 -13.01 -2.60
CA TYR A 70 3.50 -12.12 -2.82
C TYR A 70 3.11 -10.64 -2.69
N ILE A 71 1.99 -10.22 -3.29
CA ILE A 71 1.53 -8.82 -3.19
C ILE A 71 1.15 -8.48 -1.74
N MET A 72 0.46 -9.39 -1.03
CA MET A 72 0.14 -9.19 0.38
C MET A 72 1.40 -9.02 1.25
N ALA A 73 2.41 -9.86 1.06
CA ALA A 73 3.69 -9.74 1.76
C ALA A 73 4.40 -8.41 1.43
N LEU A 74 4.38 -8.00 0.17
CA LEU A 74 4.96 -6.73 -0.28
C LEU A 74 4.29 -5.53 0.38
N VAL A 75 2.96 -5.52 0.49
CA VAL A 75 2.21 -4.46 1.20
C VAL A 75 2.64 -4.39 2.67
N VAL A 76 2.76 -5.53 3.34
CA VAL A 76 3.19 -5.58 4.76
C VAL A 76 4.61 -5.03 4.93
N VAL A 77 5.55 -5.43 4.07
CA VAL A 77 6.93 -4.90 4.08
C VAL A 77 6.94 -3.39 3.90
N MET A 78 6.13 -2.86 2.98
CA MET A 78 6.04 -1.41 2.78
C MET A 78 5.47 -0.69 4.00
N VAL A 79 4.40 -1.20 4.61
CA VAL A 79 3.85 -0.62 5.85
C VAL A 79 4.94 -0.53 6.92
N ILE A 80 5.71 -1.60 7.14
CA ILE A 80 6.80 -1.61 8.13
C ILE A 80 7.85 -0.53 7.82
N LEU A 81 8.32 -0.45 6.57
CA LEU A 81 9.33 0.53 6.15
C LEU A 81 8.86 1.97 6.38
N ILE A 82 7.60 2.25 6.07
CA ILE A 82 7.02 3.59 6.11
C ILE A 82 6.74 4.01 7.55
N THR A 83 6.25 3.09 8.37
CA THR A 83 6.11 3.31 9.82
C THR A 83 7.48 3.58 10.44
N PHE A 84 8.50 2.79 10.12
CA PHE A 84 9.87 3.01 10.61
C PHE A 84 10.42 4.37 10.19
N ALA A 85 10.28 4.75 8.91
CA ALA A 85 10.71 6.04 8.40
C ALA A 85 9.99 7.21 9.10
N THR A 86 8.68 7.08 9.32
CA THR A 86 7.90 8.09 10.06
C THR A 86 8.39 8.24 11.49
N LEU A 87 8.60 7.13 12.20
CA LEU A 87 9.11 7.14 13.58
C LEU A 87 10.49 7.78 13.66
N SER A 88 11.41 7.42 12.76
CA SER A 88 12.76 7.99 12.71
C SER A 88 12.81 9.49 12.40
N ARG A 89 11.72 10.05 11.87
CA ARG A 89 11.59 11.48 11.57
C ARG A 89 10.97 12.25 12.72
N ILE A 90 10.16 11.60 13.55
CA ILE A 90 9.43 12.20 14.68
C ILE A 90 10.25 12.16 15.97
N PHE A 91 10.93 11.04 16.24
CA PHE A 91 11.82 10.84 17.39
C PHE A 91 13.27 11.17 17.02
#